data_AF-A0A3N5APN0-F1
#
_entry.id   AF-A0A3N5APN0-F1
#
_cell.length_a   1.000
_cell.length_b   1.000
_cell.length_c   1.000
_cell.angle_alpha   90.00
_cell.angle_beta   90.00
_cell.angle_gamma   90.00
#
_symmetry.space_group_name_H-M   'P 1'
#
loop_
_entity.id
_entity.type
_entity.pdbx_description
1 polymer ?
#
loop_
_entity_poly.entity_id
_entity_poly.type
_entity_poly.pdbx_seq_one_letter_code
_entity_poly.pdbx_strand_id
1 'polypeptide(L)'
;MFIVSVKHVAPDTVFNFEELAQGITVRHADCGSSEVDWAPPAECGCPWKFTCRRCGSEAVVPSILDGKLKITETALDGVEREITPSIKVVPGTR
;
A
#
# COMPACT_ATOMS: atom_id res chain seq x y z
N MET A 1 -10.53 -6.64 4.41
CA MET A 1 -9.58 -6.34 3.30
C MET A 1 -9.01 -4.94 3.43
N PHE A 2 -7.70 -4.74 3.26
CA PHE A 2 -7.05 -3.42 3.20
C PHE A 2 -6.90 -2.96 1.76
N ILE A 3 -7.18 -1.68 1.49
CA ILE A 3 -7.07 -1.06 0.18
C ILE A 3 -6.03 0.05 0.26
N VAL A 4 -4.96 -0.10 -0.51
CA VAL A 4 -3.86 0.83 -0.68
C VAL A 4 -4.10 1.63 -1.96
N SER A 5 -4.36 2.93 -1.83
CA SER A 5 -4.62 3.81 -2.98
C SER A 5 -3.38 4.65 -3.26
N VAL A 6 -2.86 4.54 -4.48
CA VAL A 6 -1.58 5.15 -4.88
C VAL A 6 -1.79 6.26 -5.91
N LYS A 7 -1.08 7.38 -5.80
CA LYS A 7 -1.16 8.43 -6.84
C LYS A 7 -0.46 7.97 -8.11
N HIS A 8 -1.04 8.31 -9.26
CA HIS A 8 -0.42 8.06 -10.55
C HIS A 8 0.86 8.89 -10.71
N VAL A 9 1.94 8.25 -11.11
CA VAL A 9 3.23 8.88 -11.42
C VAL A 9 3.43 8.86 -12.93
N ALA A 10 3.87 9.98 -13.49
CA ALA A 10 4.16 10.04 -14.92
C ALA A 10 5.33 9.11 -15.28
N PRO A 11 5.30 8.43 -16.44
CA PRO A 11 6.29 7.41 -16.80
C PRO A 11 7.72 7.96 -17.00
N ASP A 12 7.86 9.27 -17.19
CA ASP A 12 9.10 10.02 -17.34
C ASP A 12 9.65 10.60 -16.02
N THR A 13 8.89 10.46 -14.93
CA THR A 13 9.32 10.91 -13.60
C THR A 13 10.20 9.85 -12.93
N VAL A 14 11.40 10.24 -12.50
CA VAL A 14 12.21 9.43 -11.59
C VAL A 14 11.67 9.62 -10.17
N PHE A 15 11.32 8.52 -9.51
CA PHE A 15 10.87 8.52 -8.12
C PHE A 15 11.34 7.25 -7.41
N ASN A 16 11.35 7.30 -6.07
CA ASN A 16 11.54 6.13 -5.24
C ASN A 16 10.28 5.80 -4.42
N PHE A 17 10.29 4.62 -3.78
CA PHE A 17 9.15 4.18 -2.99
C PHE A 17 8.84 5.11 -1.81
N GLU A 18 9.83 5.74 -1.19
CA GLU A 18 9.64 6.61 -0.02
C GLU A 18 8.88 7.90 -0.40
N GLU A 19 9.19 8.46 -1.57
CA GLU A 19 8.46 9.59 -2.16
C GLU A 19 7.01 9.20 -2.47
N LEU A 20 6.82 8.03 -3.09
CA LEU A 20 5.48 7.52 -3.38
C LEU A 20 4.68 7.27 -2.09
N ALA A 21 5.30 6.67 -1.08
CA ALA A 21 4.67 6.28 0.18
C ALA A 21 4.04 7.46 0.93
N GLN A 22 4.61 8.65 0.82
CA GLN A 22 4.04 9.89 1.40
C GLN A 22 2.68 10.26 0.82
N GLY A 23 2.40 9.83 -0.43
CA GLY A 23 1.14 10.09 -1.12
C GLY A 23 0.12 8.97 -1.04
N ILE A 24 0.45 7.83 -0.41
CA ILE A 24 -0.42 6.67 -0.34
C ILE A 24 -1.47 6.87 0.75
N THR A 25 -2.70 6.48 0.44
CA THR A 25 -3.78 6.40 1.44
C THR A 25 -4.21 4.95 1.61
N VAL A 26 -4.48 4.54 2.85
CA VAL A 26 -4.89 3.17 3.16
C VAL A 26 -6.18 3.19 3.94
N ARG A 27 -7.11 2.34 3.54
CA ARG A 27 -8.36 2.10 4.27
C ARG A 27 -8.61 0.62 4.48
N HIS A 28 -9.31 0.31 5.56
CA HIS A 28 -9.86 -1.00 5.78
C HIS A 28 -11.28 -1.06 5.21
N ALA A 29 -11.48 -1.88 4.18
CA ALA A 29 -12.73 -1.98 3.44
C ALA A 29 -13.90 -2.46 4.32
N ASP A 30 -13.64 -3.37 5.26
CA ASP A 30 -14.70 -4.04 6.01
C ASP A 30 -15.35 -3.12 7.04
N CYS A 31 -14.56 -2.23 7.68
CA CYS A 31 -15.06 -1.26 8.67
C CYS A 31 -15.13 0.18 8.14
N GLY A 32 -14.71 0.40 6.88
CA GLY A 32 -14.67 1.70 6.22
C GLY A 32 -13.70 2.73 6.82
N SER A 33 -12.86 2.35 7.79
CA SER A 33 -11.92 3.28 8.43
C SER A 33 -10.65 3.49 7.60
N SER A 34 -10.20 4.74 7.54
CA SER A 34 -8.87 5.12 7.01
C SER A 34 -7.81 5.21 8.12
N GLU A 35 -8.15 4.89 9.36
CA GLU A 35 -7.21 4.87 10.49
C GLU A 35 -6.45 3.54 10.47
N VAL A 36 -5.55 3.40 9.49
CA VAL A 36 -4.71 2.22 9.33
C VAL A 36 -3.27 2.58 9.67
N ASP A 37 -2.70 1.87 10.64
CA ASP A 37 -1.27 1.90 10.90
C ASP A 37 -0.59 1.01 9.86
N TRP A 38 0.09 1.65 8.91
CA TRP A 38 0.91 0.99 7.91
C TRP A 38 2.12 1.92 7.66
N ALA A 39 3.27 1.59 8.23
CA ALA A 39 4.51 2.29 7.94
C ALA A 39 5.34 1.45 6.97
N PRO A 40 6.06 2.06 6.00
CA PRO A 40 7.04 1.34 5.22
C PRO A 40 7.96 0.54 6.16
N PRO A 41 8.17 -0.75 5.90
CA PRO A 41 9.02 -1.56 6.75
C PRO A 41 10.45 -1.05 6.62
N ALA A 42 11.13 -0.87 7.76
CA ALA A 42 12.57 -0.66 7.76
C ALA A 42 13.26 -1.91 7.21
N GLU A 43 14.44 -1.75 6.59
CA GLU A 43 15.21 -2.86 5.98
C GLU A 43 15.75 -3.87 7.01
N CYS A 44 15.36 -3.75 8.29
CA CYS A 44 15.74 -4.64 9.38
C CYS A 44 15.07 -6.04 9.34
N GLY A 45 14.32 -6.36 8.28
CA GLY A 45 13.67 -7.68 8.12
C GLY A 45 12.40 -7.86 8.93
N CYS A 46 11.84 -6.79 9.52
CA CYS A 46 10.55 -6.87 10.20
C CYS A 46 9.40 -7.06 9.20
N PRO A 47 8.40 -7.90 9.51
CA PRO A 47 7.25 -8.09 8.64
C PRO A 47 6.49 -6.77 8.48
N TRP A 48 6.12 -6.44 7.24
CA TRP A 48 5.34 -5.24 6.98
C TRP A 48 3.87 -5.49 7.31
N LYS A 49 3.35 -4.75 8.28
CA LYS A 49 2.03 -4.97 8.86
C LYS A 49 1.10 -3.78 8.61
N PHE A 50 -0.16 -4.12 8.35
CA PHE A 50 -1.29 -3.20 8.22
C PHE A 50 -2.23 -3.49 9.37
N THR A 51 -2.48 -2.50 10.23
CA THR A 51 -3.38 -2.66 11.38
C THR A 51 -4.45 -1.58 11.34
N CYS A 52 -5.73 -1.97 11.31
CA CYS A 52 -6.84 -1.01 11.40
C CYS A 52 -7.10 -0.64 12.86
N ARG A 53 -6.94 0.63 13.23
CA ARG A 53 -7.15 1.09 14.62
C ARG A 53 -8.60 1.07 15.07
N ARG A 54 -9.55 1.09 14.13
CA ARG A 54 -11.00 1.09 14.45
C ARG A 54 -11.52 -0.29 14.86
N CYS A 55 -11.13 -1.35 14.14
CA CYS A 55 -11.67 -2.70 14.36
C CYS A 55 -10.60 -3.72 14.79
N GLY A 56 -9.33 -3.33 14.86
CA GLY A 56 -8.22 -4.20 15.26
C GLY A 56 -7.83 -5.25 14.23
N SER A 57 -8.37 -5.20 13.00
CA SER A 57 -7.99 -6.13 11.94
C SER A 57 -6.54 -5.92 11.53
N GLU A 58 -5.87 -7.01 11.16
CA GLU A 58 -4.45 -6.99 10.83
C GLU A 58 -4.17 -7.79 9.55
N ALA A 59 -3.23 -7.33 8.74
CA ALA A 59 -2.71 -8.05 7.60
C ALA A 59 -1.19 -7.90 7.53
N VAL A 60 -0.51 -8.95 7.08
CA VAL A 60 0.95 -8.98 6.96
C VAL A 60 1.31 -9.16 5.49
N VAL A 61 2.26 -8.37 5.02
CA VAL A 61 2.89 -8.57 3.72
C VAL A 61 4.10 -9.49 3.90
N PRO A 62 4.09 -10.69 3.30
CA PRO A 62 5.14 -11.68 3.48
C PRO A 62 6.46 -11.28 2.81
N SER A 63 6.40 -10.51 1.72
CA SER A 63 7.57 -10.01 0.99
C SER A 63 7.47 -8.50 0.82
N ILE A 64 8.33 -7.79 1.56
CA ILE A 64 8.42 -6.32 1.50
C ILE A 64 8.71 -5.86 0.07
N LEU A 65 9.65 -6.51 -0.60
CA LEU A 65 10.08 -6.15 -1.95
C LEU A 65 8.93 -6.33 -2.96
N ASP A 66 8.20 -7.45 -2.88
CA ASP A 66 7.03 -7.70 -3.73
C ASP A 66 5.93 -6.64 -3.48
N GLY A 67 5.65 -6.34 -2.21
CA GLY A 67 4.68 -5.31 -1.85
C GLY A 67 5.06 -3.92 -2.36
N LYS A 68 6.33 -3.52 -2.20
CA LYS A 68 6.86 -2.26 -2.73
C LYS A 68 6.75 -2.23 -4.26
N LEU A 69 7.15 -3.30 -4.94
CA LEU A 69 7.13 -3.40 -6.40
C LEU A 69 5.70 -3.23 -6.93
N LYS A 70 4.73 -3.99 -6.42
CA LYS A 70 3.33 -3.90 -6.85
C LYS A 70 2.73 -2.51 -6.65
N ILE A 71 3.09 -1.84 -5.55
CA ILE A 71 2.68 -0.46 -5.29
C ILE A 71 3.26 0.51 -6.32
N THR A 72 4.57 0.42 -6.56
CA THR A 72 5.27 1.24 -7.55
C THR A 72 4.74 1.01 -8.96
N GLU A 73 4.54 -0.24 -9.37
CA GLU A 73 3.98 -0.57 -10.68
C GLU A 73 2.57 -0.02 -10.85
N THR A 74 1.70 -0.16 -9.83
CA THR A 74 0.33 0.40 -9.87
C THR A 74 0.35 1.92 -9.99
N ALA A 75 1.34 2.59 -9.39
CA ALA A 75 1.51 4.03 -9.55
C ALA A 75 1.93 4.42 -10.97
N LEU A 76 2.69 3.57 -11.67
CA LEU A 76 3.17 3.81 -13.03
C LEU A 76 2.13 3.54 -14.12
N ASP A 77 1.42 2.42 -14.02
CA ASP A 77 0.51 1.95 -15.07
C ASP A 77 -0.98 2.07 -14.72
N GLY A 78 -1.30 2.40 -13.48
CA GLY A 78 -2.68 2.51 -13.00
C GLY A 78 -3.43 1.18 -12.91
N VAL A 79 -2.74 0.05 -13.00
CA VAL A 79 -3.36 -1.28 -12.96
C VAL A 79 -3.49 -1.78 -11.52
N GLU A 80 -4.71 -2.17 -11.13
CA GLU A 80 -4.97 -2.74 -9.81
C GLU A 80 -4.20 -4.06 -9.59
N ARG A 81 -3.65 -4.23 -8.38
CA ARG A 81 -2.85 -5.40 -8.02
C ARG A 81 -3.22 -5.92 -6.64
N GLU A 82 -2.98 -7.20 -6.41
CA GLU A 82 -3.12 -7.82 -5.10
C GLU A 82 -1.74 -8.16 -4.54
N ILE A 83 -1.43 -7.67 -3.33
CA ILE A 83 -0.20 -8.05 -2.61
C ILE A 83 -0.45 -9.36 -1.87
N THR A 84 -1.56 -9.44 -1.13
CA THR A 84 -2.05 -10.65 -0.46
C THR A 84 -3.58 -10.68 -0.54
N PRO A 85 -4.24 -11.81 -0.24
CA PRO A 85 -5.71 -11.88 -0.19
C PRO A 85 -6.37 -10.88 0.79
N SER A 86 -5.58 -10.25 1.67
CA SER A 86 -6.04 -9.24 2.62
C SER A 86 -5.59 -7.82 2.26
N ILE A 87 -4.78 -7.62 1.21
CA ILE A 87 -4.20 -6.32 0.82
C ILE A 87 -4.26 -6.14 -0.70
N LYS A 88 -5.07 -5.19 -1.15
CA LYS A 88 -5.21 -4.77 -2.54
C LYS A 88 -4.61 -3.38 -2.75
N VAL A 89 -3.98 -3.17 -3.91
CA VAL A 89 -3.47 -1.87 -4.37
C VAL A 89 -4.32 -1.40 -5.55
N VAL A 90 -4.73 -0.14 -5.53
CA VAL A 90 -5.57 0.48 -6.56
C VAL A 90 -5.01 1.85 -6.95
N PRO A 91 -5.21 2.30 -8.19
CA PRO A 91 -4.93 3.69 -8.54
C PRO A 91 -5.85 4.61 -7.74
N GLY A 92 -5.28 5.64 -7.13
CA GLY A 92 -6.01 6.72 -6.48
C GLY A 92 -6.76 7.55 -7.51
N THR A 93 -7.98 7.95 -7.19
CA THR A 93 -8.72 8.93 -7.97
C THR A 93 -8.00 10.27 -7.90
N ARG A 94 -7.66 10.84 -9.05
CA ARG A 94 -7.06 12.19 -9.19
C ARG A 94 -7.93 13.27 -8.57
#